data_AF-A0A354XIY6-F1
#
_entry.id   AF-A0A354XIY6-F1
#
_cell.length_a   1.000
_cell.length_b   1.000
_cell.length_c   1.000
_cell.angle_alpha   90.00
_cell.angle_beta   90.00
_cell.angle_gamma   90.00
#
_symmetry.space_group_name_H-M   'P 1'
#
loop_
_entity.id
_entity.type
_entity.pdbx_description
1 polymer ?
#
loop_
_entity_poly.entity_id
_entity_poly.type
_entity_poly.pdbx_seq_one_letter_code
_entity_poly.pdbx_strand_id
1 'polypeptide(L)'
;MSNPQPRRDFQTEAPPEPTQETLRQHERFAATESHQPLATQAELKALPEETLGAPRKRRWGLMFALAGGATLGTVELATGIPDALSQSQWMAMAWQLFGISLIGLGGVSLLKELGRLRRLKRHDQLRANLAELPQRSSQQAQAMAVQLKQQLALSNDDPHWLAFQRACQPHHSGEEIQTLLRYHLLAPRDREAQRLITRMSGETAIMVAVSPLTLVDMALVAWRSLAMVDRLSRLYGLELGYASRLRLFRHVLHNMAFAGASELATDASMDMLSLDLAGRLS
;
A
#
# COMPACT_ATOMS: atom_id res chain seq x y z
N MET A 1 -80.65 23.12 -33.39
CA MET A 1 -80.50 24.49 -32.85
C MET A 1 -79.10 24.60 -32.27
N SER A 2 -78.15 25.09 -33.06
CA SER A 2 -76.74 25.24 -32.66
C SER A 2 -76.52 26.72 -32.32
N ASN A 3 -76.13 26.99 -31.07
CA ASN A 3 -75.98 28.34 -30.53
C ASN A 3 -74.53 28.80 -30.77
N PRO A 4 -74.26 29.83 -31.60
CA PRO A 4 -72.90 30.29 -31.84
C PRO A 4 -72.37 31.08 -30.63
N GLN A 5 -71.21 30.69 -30.09
CA GLN A 5 -70.54 31.44 -29.04
C GLN A 5 -69.87 32.72 -29.59
N PRO A 6 -69.81 33.80 -28.82
CA PRO A 6 -69.26 35.08 -29.27
C PRO A 6 -67.73 35.04 -29.35
N ARG A 7 -67.19 35.87 -30.26
CA ARG A 7 -65.76 36.04 -30.53
C ARG A 7 -65.02 36.49 -29.27
N ARG A 8 -64.02 35.69 -28.83
CA ARG A 8 -63.05 36.08 -27.80
C ARG A 8 -61.86 36.76 -28.47
N ASP A 9 -61.71 38.05 -28.24
CA ASP A 9 -60.51 38.78 -28.61
C ASP A 9 -59.46 38.56 -27.52
N PHE A 10 -58.33 37.95 -27.89
CA PHE A 10 -57.19 37.81 -26.99
C PHE A 10 -56.41 39.12 -27.01
N GLN A 11 -56.45 39.86 -25.90
CA GLN A 11 -55.50 40.94 -25.66
C GLN A 11 -54.15 40.31 -25.34
N THR A 12 -53.18 40.45 -26.25
CA THR A 12 -51.79 40.08 -25.99
C THR A 12 -51.25 41.05 -24.95
N GLU A 13 -51.26 40.63 -23.69
CA GLU A 13 -50.56 41.31 -22.60
C GLU A 13 -49.07 41.36 -22.97
N ALA A 14 -48.47 42.55 -23.01
CA ALA A 14 -47.06 42.71 -23.28
C ALA A 14 -46.26 41.87 -22.26
N PRO A 15 -45.17 41.19 -22.66
CA PRO A 15 -44.40 40.38 -21.73
C PRO A 15 -43.97 41.25 -20.54
N PRO A 16 -44.17 40.82 -19.28
CA PRO A 16 -43.54 41.48 -18.16
C PRO A 16 -42.03 41.42 -18.41
N GLU A 17 -41.37 42.58 -18.28
CA GLU A 17 -39.92 42.70 -18.49
C GLU A 17 -39.20 41.59 -17.73
N PRO A 18 -38.20 40.94 -18.33
CA PRO A 18 -37.47 39.90 -17.63
C PRO A 18 -36.80 40.55 -16.42
N THR A 19 -37.32 40.22 -15.24
CA THR A 19 -36.60 40.34 -13.98
C THR A 19 -35.19 39.83 -14.27
N GLN A 20 -34.21 40.73 -14.17
CA GLN A 20 -32.80 40.39 -14.35
C GLN A 20 -32.42 39.45 -13.21
N GLU A 21 -32.75 38.16 -13.36
CA GLU A 21 -32.07 37.10 -12.67
C GLU A 21 -30.60 37.25 -13.05
N THR A 22 -29.82 37.71 -12.08
CA THR A 22 -28.36 37.72 -12.11
C THR A 22 -27.84 36.30 -12.32
N LEU A 23 -27.90 35.82 -13.56
CA LEU A 23 -27.43 34.51 -14.02
C LEU A 23 -25.90 34.44 -14.12
N ARG A 24 -25.19 35.20 -13.30
CA ARG A 24 -23.72 35.15 -13.15
C ARG A 24 -23.33 35.54 -11.72
N GLN A 25 -23.76 34.78 -10.72
CA GLN A 25 -22.92 34.67 -9.53
C GLN A 25 -21.65 33.93 -9.95
N HIS A 26 -20.59 34.70 -10.15
CA HIS A 26 -19.25 34.16 -10.31
C HIS A 26 -18.87 33.57 -8.94
N GLU A 27 -19.11 32.27 -8.73
CA GLU A 27 -18.47 31.55 -7.64
C GLU A 27 -16.96 31.66 -7.89
N ARG A 28 -16.31 32.58 -7.18
CA ARG A 28 -14.86 32.61 -7.12
C ARG A 28 -14.43 31.38 -6.34
N PHE A 29 -14.12 30.31 -7.05
CA PHE A 29 -13.41 29.17 -6.50
C PHE A 29 -12.18 29.71 -5.75
N ALA A 30 -12.16 29.52 -4.42
CA ALA A 30 -10.99 29.86 -3.64
C ALA A 30 -9.84 28.98 -4.15
N ALA A 31 -8.75 29.60 -4.60
CA ALA A 31 -7.56 28.93 -5.15
C ALA A 31 -6.83 27.99 -4.16
N THR A 32 -7.43 27.70 -3.01
CA THR A 32 -6.96 26.76 -2.00
C THR A 32 -7.54 25.36 -2.18
N GLU A 33 -8.53 25.15 -3.05
CA GLU A 33 -8.84 23.80 -3.53
C GLU A 33 -7.76 23.37 -4.52
N SER A 34 -6.81 22.60 -4.02
CA SER A 34 -5.81 21.90 -4.82
C SER A 34 -6.52 20.96 -5.80
N HIS A 35 -6.90 21.50 -6.95
CA HIS A 35 -7.51 20.79 -8.05
C HIS A 35 -6.41 19.98 -8.73
N GLN A 36 -6.19 18.76 -8.25
CA GLN A 36 -5.27 17.83 -8.88
C GLN A 36 -6.07 17.02 -9.91
N PRO A 37 -5.76 17.12 -11.22
CA PRO A 37 -6.41 16.29 -12.22
C PRO A 37 -6.18 14.81 -11.88
N LEU A 38 -7.17 13.95 -12.14
CA LEU A 38 -6.99 12.51 -12.04
C LEU A 38 -5.76 12.14 -12.89
N ALA A 39 -4.79 11.45 -12.29
CA ALA A 39 -3.66 10.90 -13.03
C ALA A 39 -4.20 10.13 -14.24
N THR A 40 -3.79 10.54 -15.44
CA THR A 40 -4.28 9.93 -16.68
C THR A 40 -3.81 8.47 -16.68
N GLN A 41 -4.59 7.53 -17.23
CA GLN A 41 -4.19 6.12 -17.30
C GLN A 41 -2.80 5.90 -17.93
N ALA A 42 -2.36 6.83 -18.80
CA ALA A 42 -1.03 6.87 -19.38
C ALA A 42 0.09 7.15 -18.35
N GLU A 43 -0.16 7.99 -17.36
CA GLU A 43 0.78 8.39 -16.31
C GLU A 43 0.95 7.28 -15.25
N LEU A 44 -0.14 6.57 -14.94
CA LEU A 44 -0.13 5.37 -14.11
C LEU A 44 0.70 4.22 -14.72
N LYS A 45 0.77 4.15 -16.06
CA LYS A 45 1.54 3.14 -16.81
C LYS A 45 3.02 3.50 -16.97
N ALA A 46 3.38 4.77 -16.72
CA ALA A 46 4.75 5.28 -16.80
C ALA A 46 5.53 5.10 -15.49
N LEU A 47 4.85 4.80 -14.38
CA LEU A 47 5.52 4.31 -13.17
C LEU A 47 6.19 2.97 -13.50
N PRO A 48 7.45 2.74 -13.10
CA PRO A 48 8.06 1.44 -13.26
C PRO A 48 7.11 0.40 -12.67
N GLU A 49 6.69 -0.56 -13.50
CA GLU A 49 6.05 -1.81 -13.08
C GLU A 49 7.08 -2.64 -12.27
N GLU A 50 7.73 -2.05 -11.26
CA GLU A 50 8.25 -2.77 -10.11
C GLU A 50 7.04 -3.29 -9.32
N THR A 51 6.35 -4.23 -9.97
CA THR A 51 5.61 -5.28 -9.30
C THR A 51 6.53 -5.79 -8.21
N LEU A 52 6.14 -5.57 -6.95
CA LEU A 52 6.79 -6.14 -5.78
C LEU A 52 7.17 -7.59 -6.12
N GLY A 53 8.47 -7.81 -6.35
CA GLY A 53 8.93 -8.91 -7.19
C GLY A 53 8.18 -10.22 -6.96
N ALA A 54 7.67 -10.80 -8.05
CA ALA A 54 6.90 -12.04 -8.06
C ALA A 54 7.49 -13.06 -7.08
N PRO A 55 6.65 -13.77 -6.29
CA PRO A 55 7.12 -14.62 -5.22
C PRO A 55 8.13 -15.64 -5.77
N ARG A 56 9.41 -15.49 -5.40
CA ARG A 56 10.48 -16.41 -5.78
C ARG A 56 10.04 -17.83 -5.46
N LYS A 57 10.27 -18.75 -6.42
CA LYS A 57 9.90 -20.17 -6.38
C LYS A 57 9.99 -20.70 -4.95
N ARG A 58 8.81 -21.00 -4.37
CA ARG A 58 8.65 -21.48 -3.00
C ARG A 58 9.50 -22.75 -2.84
N ARG A 59 10.57 -22.68 -2.05
CA ARG A 59 11.49 -23.79 -1.77
C ARG A 59 10.81 -24.81 -0.86
N TRP A 60 9.76 -25.48 -1.35
CA TRP A 60 9.04 -26.51 -0.59
C TRP A 60 10.00 -27.58 -0.09
N GLY A 61 11.00 -27.99 -0.88
CA GLY A 61 12.04 -28.92 -0.44
C GLY A 61 12.81 -28.44 0.79
N LEU A 62 13.17 -27.15 0.87
CA LEU A 62 13.82 -26.58 2.05
C LEU A 62 12.87 -26.52 3.25
N MET A 63 11.59 -26.21 3.03
CA MET A 63 10.61 -26.21 4.12
C MET A 63 10.32 -27.61 4.66
N PHE A 64 10.24 -28.62 3.80
CA PHE A 64 10.12 -30.01 4.23
C PHE A 64 11.38 -30.50 4.93
N ALA A 65 12.57 -30.11 4.47
CA ALA A 65 13.82 -30.43 5.14
C ALA A 65 13.92 -29.76 6.53
N LEU A 66 13.52 -28.49 6.65
CA LEU A 66 13.48 -27.78 7.93
C LEU A 66 12.42 -28.34 8.87
N ALA A 67 11.22 -28.63 8.37
CA ALA A 67 10.15 -29.23 9.16
C ALA A 67 10.53 -30.64 9.61
N GLY A 68 11.06 -31.46 8.70
CA GLY A 68 11.55 -32.80 8.97
C GLY A 68 12.70 -32.80 9.98
N GLY A 69 13.68 -31.90 9.82
CA GLY A 69 14.79 -31.73 10.75
C GLY A 69 14.33 -31.24 12.12
N ALA A 70 13.37 -30.32 12.18
CA ALA A 70 12.78 -29.88 13.45
C ALA A 70 12.01 -31.00 14.14
N THR A 71 11.24 -31.82 13.41
CA THR A 71 10.54 -32.97 13.98
C THR A 71 11.51 -34.03 14.49
N LEU A 72 12.52 -34.40 13.69
CA LEU A 72 13.55 -35.35 14.09
C LEU A 72 14.35 -34.84 15.30
N GLY A 73 14.77 -33.58 15.28
CA GLY A 73 15.47 -32.96 16.39
C GLY A 73 14.63 -32.91 17.67
N THR A 74 13.32 -32.67 17.57
CA THR A 74 12.43 -32.69 18.74
C THR A 74 12.27 -34.11 19.30
N VAL A 75 12.15 -35.11 18.44
CA VAL A 75 12.07 -36.52 18.85
C VAL A 75 13.36 -36.94 19.56
N GLU A 76 14.52 -36.67 18.97
CA GLU A 76 15.83 -37.00 19.56
C GLU A 76 16.05 -36.34 20.94
N LEU A 77 15.69 -35.05 21.05
CA LEU A 77 15.80 -34.33 22.31
C LEU A 77 14.83 -34.85 23.37
N ALA A 78 13.63 -35.29 22.99
CA ALA A 78 12.64 -35.85 23.90
C ALA A 78 13.04 -37.25 24.38
N THR A 79 13.59 -38.08 23.49
CA THR A 79 14.06 -39.44 23.84
C THR A 79 15.31 -39.43 24.70
N GLY A 80 16.11 -38.36 24.70
CA GLY A 80 17.29 -38.25 25.55
C GLY A 80 17.02 -37.78 26.99
N ILE A 81 15.81 -37.32 27.32
CA ILE A 81 15.44 -36.86 28.67
C ILE A 81 15.44 -38.00 29.70
N PRO A 82 14.86 -39.19 29.44
CA PRO A 82 14.91 -40.35 30.34
C PRO A 82 16.34 -40.81 30.61
N ASP A 83 17.20 -40.81 29.59
CA ASP A 83 18.60 -41.20 29.71
C ASP A 83 19.39 -40.19 30.56
N ALA A 84 19.17 -38.89 30.34
CA ALA A 84 19.79 -37.84 31.15
C ALA A 84 19.33 -37.87 32.63
N LEU A 85 18.07 -38.23 32.88
CA LEU A 85 17.52 -38.42 34.22
C LEU A 85 18.17 -39.60 34.93
N SER A 86 18.34 -40.74 34.24
CA SER A 86 18.96 -41.94 34.81
C SER A 86 20.42 -41.74 35.20
N GLN A 87 21.15 -40.87 34.50
CA GLN A 87 22.56 -40.58 34.75
C GLN A 87 22.80 -39.34 35.63
N SER A 88 21.75 -38.72 36.18
CA SER A 88 21.83 -37.46 36.96
C SER A 88 22.59 -36.33 36.24
N GLN A 89 22.48 -36.28 34.91
CA GLN A 89 23.15 -35.27 34.09
C GLN A 89 22.25 -34.04 33.93
N TRP A 90 22.11 -33.29 35.03
CA TRP A 90 21.28 -32.08 35.07
C TRP A 90 21.59 -31.07 33.95
N MET A 91 22.86 -30.97 33.54
CA MET A 91 23.29 -30.10 32.43
C MET A 91 22.76 -30.56 31.07
N ALA A 92 22.72 -31.87 30.80
CA ALA A 92 22.21 -32.42 29.55
C ALA A 92 20.70 -32.23 29.44
N MET A 93 19.99 -32.42 30.55
CA MET A 93 18.55 -32.17 30.65
C MET A 93 18.21 -30.68 30.40
N ALA A 94 19.02 -29.76 30.93
CA ALA A 94 18.86 -28.33 30.69
C ALA A 94 19.03 -27.97 29.20
N TRP A 95 20.03 -28.54 28.52
CA TRP A 95 20.23 -28.35 27.08
C TRP A 95 19.11 -28.94 26.23
N GLN A 96 18.56 -30.10 26.61
CA GLN A 96 17.44 -30.72 25.90
C GLN A 96 16.16 -29.90 26.02
N LEU A 97 15.82 -29.45 27.24
CA LEU A 97 14.69 -28.55 27.47
C LEU A 97 14.86 -27.23 26.74
N PHE A 98 16.07 -26.68 26.72
CA PHE A 98 16.39 -25.47 25.96
C PHE A 98 16.19 -25.68 24.45
N GLY A 99 16.69 -26.79 23.89
CA GLY A 99 16.53 -27.13 22.47
C GLY A 99 15.07 -27.31 22.06
N ILE A 100 14.28 -28.04 22.85
CA ILE A 100 12.83 -28.22 22.60
C ILE A 100 12.11 -26.87 22.70
N SER A 101 12.43 -26.05 23.70
CA SER A 101 11.87 -24.71 23.86
C SER A 101 12.18 -23.81 22.67
N LEU A 102 13.43 -23.81 22.19
CA LEU A 102 13.86 -23.03 21.04
C LEU A 102 13.12 -23.45 19.75
N ILE A 103 12.98 -24.76 19.51
CA ILE A 103 12.23 -25.30 18.36
C ILE A 103 10.74 -24.95 18.48
N GLY A 104 10.15 -25.07 19.67
CA GLY A 104 8.75 -24.73 19.93
C GLY A 104 8.45 -23.25 19.72
N LEU A 105 9.25 -22.36 20.33
CA LEU A 105 9.15 -20.90 20.17
C LEU A 105 9.36 -20.48 18.72
N GLY A 106 10.39 -21.04 18.06
CA GLY A 106 10.67 -20.80 16.64
C GLY A 106 9.51 -21.25 15.75
N GLY A 107 8.97 -22.45 15.98
CA GLY A 107 7.84 -23.00 15.24
C GLY A 107 6.57 -22.16 15.37
N VAL A 108 6.21 -21.74 16.59
CA VAL A 108 5.04 -20.88 16.83
C VAL A 108 5.22 -19.51 16.17
N SER A 109 6.41 -18.92 16.25
CA SER A 109 6.72 -17.65 15.58
C SER A 109 6.57 -17.76 14.06
N LEU A 110 7.09 -18.84 13.46
CA LEU A 110 6.96 -19.12 12.03
C LEU A 110 5.51 -19.34 11.60
N LEU A 111 4.71 -20.08 12.38
CA LEU A 111 3.29 -20.31 12.09
C LEU A 111 2.47 -19.03 12.15
N LYS A 112 2.71 -18.18 13.18
CA LYS A 112 2.09 -16.86 13.28
C LYS A 112 2.41 -16.00 12.06
N GLU A 113 3.66 -16.03 11.60
CA GLU A 113 4.09 -15.25 10.44
C GLU A 113 3.55 -15.80 9.12
N LEU A 114 3.44 -17.13 8.97
CA LEU A 114 2.76 -17.78 7.84
C LEU A 114 1.27 -17.40 7.76
N GLY A 115 0.60 -17.30 8.91
CA GLY A 115 -0.77 -16.78 8.99
C GLY A 115 -0.88 -15.35 8.48
N ARG A 116 0.10 -14.50 8.81
CA ARG A 116 0.18 -13.10 8.33
C ARG A 116 0.50 -13.02 6.83
N LEU A 117 1.35 -13.88 6.29
CA LEU A 117 1.61 -13.98 4.86
C LEU A 117 0.36 -14.39 4.06
N ARG A 118 -0.47 -15.28 4.62
CA ARG A 118 -1.77 -15.60 4.01
C ARG A 118 -2.71 -14.39 3.98
N ARG A 119 -2.64 -13.49 4.97
CA ARG A 119 -3.39 -12.23 4.98
C ARG A 119 -2.95 -11.30 3.84
N LEU A 120 -1.65 -11.22 3.52
CA LEU A 120 -1.17 -10.47 2.34
C LEU A 120 -1.78 -11.01 1.03
N LYS A 121 -1.86 -12.33 0.85
CA LYS A 121 -2.47 -12.92 -0.36
C LYS A 121 -3.94 -12.54 -0.53
N ARG A 122 -4.65 -12.26 0.57
CA ARG A 122 -6.04 -11.77 0.53
C ARG A 122 -6.13 -10.36 -0.07
N HIS A 123 -5.10 -9.54 0.06
CA HIS A 123 -5.05 -8.20 -0.54
C HIS A 123 -4.83 -8.28 -2.06
N ASP A 124 -3.95 -9.18 -2.53
CA ASP A 124 -3.76 -9.41 -3.98
C ASP A 124 -5.06 -9.93 -4.60
N GLN A 125 -5.73 -10.87 -3.92
CA GLN A 125 -7.02 -11.39 -4.37
C GLN A 125 -8.09 -10.30 -4.38
N LEU A 126 -8.10 -9.40 -3.39
CA LEU A 126 -9.03 -8.27 -3.38
C LEU A 126 -8.74 -7.32 -4.53
N ARG A 127 -7.48 -6.97 -4.80
CA ARG A 127 -7.10 -6.10 -5.92
C ARG A 127 -7.56 -6.70 -7.26
N ALA A 128 -7.37 -8.01 -7.45
CA ALA A 128 -7.87 -8.72 -8.64
C ALA A 128 -9.40 -8.69 -8.73
N ASN A 129 -10.10 -8.98 -7.63
CA ASN A 129 -11.57 -8.94 -7.60
C ASN A 129 -12.13 -7.51 -7.80
N LEU A 130 -11.43 -6.48 -7.31
CA LEU A 130 -11.80 -5.08 -7.52
C LEU A 130 -11.58 -4.66 -8.97
N ALA A 131 -10.63 -5.26 -9.69
CA ALA A 131 -10.46 -5.03 -11.13
C ALA A 131 -11.59 -5.65 -11.96
N GLU A 132 -12.21 -6.72 -11.46
CA GLU A 132 -13.36 -7.40 -12.09
C GLU A 132 -14.73 -6.80 -11.72
N LEU A 133 -14.77 -5.83 -10.79
CA LEU A 133 -16.01 -5.14 -10.38
C LEU A 133 -16.89 -4.62 -11.53
N PRO A 134 -16.34 -4.08 -12.64
CA PRO A 134 -17.16 -3.59 -13.75
C PRO A 134 -18.03 -4.67 -14.40
N GLN A 135 -17.66 -5.95 -14.27
CA GLN A 135 -18.37 -7.09 -14.86
C GLN A 135 -19.34 -7.76 -13.87
N ARG A 136 -19.39 -7.31 -12.62
CA ARG A 136 -20.19 -7.94 -11.55
C ARG A 136 -21.50 -7.19 -11.29
N SER A 137 -22.47 -7.90 -10.71
CA SER A 137 -23.77 -7.33 -10.36
C SER A 137 -23.67 -6.31 -9.22
N SER A 138 -24.65 -5.39 -9.15
CA SER A 138 -24.71 -4.33 -8.13
C SER A 138 -24.59 -4.87 -6.69
N GLN A 139 -25.25 -6.00 -6.40
CA GLN A 139 -25.18 -6.63 -5.07
C GLN A 139 -23.79 -7.16 -4.73
N GLN A 140 -23.08 -7.75 -5.70
CA GLN A 140 -21.71 -8.22 -5.50
C GLN A 140 -20.76 -7.05 -5.30
N ALA A 141 -20.96 -5.95 -6.04
CA ALA A 141 -20.16 -4.74 -5.91
C ALA A 141 -20.31 -4.08 -4.52
N GLN A 142 -21.53 -4.03 -3.99
CA GLN A 142 -21.79 -3.54 -2.63
C GLN A 142 -21.17 -4.44 -1.55
N ALA A 143 -21.29 -5.77 -1.70
CA ALA A 143 -20.66 -6.72 -0.78
C ALA A 143 -19.12 -6.54 -0.76
N MET A 144 -18.52 -6.29 -1.92
CA MET A 144 -17.10 -5.98 -2.03
C MET A 144 -16.73 -4.63 -1.40
N ALA A 145 -17.57 -3.60 -1.51
CA ALA A 145 -17.35 -2.33 -0.82
C ALA A 145 -17.29 -2.50 0.72
N VAL A 146 -18.17 -3.36 1.27
CA VAL A 146 -18.16 -3.69 2.71
C VAL A 146 -16.89 -4.48 3.09
N GLN A 147 -16.46 -5.42 2.24
CA GLN A 147 -15.19 -6.12 2.47
C GLN A 147 -13.99 -5.17 2.46
N LEU A 148 -13.97 -4.20 1.53
CA LEU A 148 -12.93 -3.18 1.48
C LEU A 148 -12.93 -2.34 2.76
N LYS A 149 -14.10 -1.92 3.24
CA LYS A 149 -14.24 -1.19 4.51
C LYS A 149 -13.60 -1.93 5.68
N GLN A 150 -13.89 -3.22 5.82
CA GLN A 150 -13.33 -4.05 6.88
C GLN A 150 -11.80 -4.17 6.79
N GLN A 151 -11.26 -4.23 5.57
CA GLN A 151 -9.82 -4.30 5.36
C GLN A 151 -9.10 -2.98 5.66
N LEU A 152 -9.72 -1.84 5.33
CA LEU A 152 -9.21 -0.52 5.69
C LEU A 152 -9.41 -0.18 7.18
N ALA A 153 -9.96 -1.13 7.97
CA ALA A 153 -10.30 -0.96 9.37
C ALA A 153 -11.12 0.32 9.64
N LEU A 154 -12.02 0.66 8.71
CA LEU A 154 -12.86 1.86 8.80
C LEU A 154 -13.98 1.64 9.81
N SER A 155 -14.18 2.64 10.68
CA SER A 155 -15.31 2.68 11.59
C SER A 155 -16.63 2.85 10.82
N ASN A 156 -17.75 2.56 11.49
CA ASN A 156 -19.06 2.80 10.89
C ASN A 156 -19.36 4.29 10.68
N ASP A 157 -18.75 5.15 11.50
CA ASP A 157 -19.00 6.60 11.51
C ASP A 157 -17.99 7.38 10.66
N ASP A 158 -17.16 6.70 9.87
CA ASP A 158 -16.21 7.38 9.00
C ASP A 158 -16.96 8.26 7.98
N PRO A 159 -16.64 9.57 7.89
CA PRO A 159 -17.37 10.51 7.04
C PRO A 159 -17.28 10.13 5.56
N HIS A 160 -16.17 9.54 5.12
CA HIS A 160 -15.99 9.07 3.75
C HIS A 160 -16.80 7.79 3.47
N TRP A 161 -16.90 6.89 4.45
CA TRP A 161 -17.80 5.75 4.31
C TRP A 161 -19.27 6.16 4.23
N LEU A 162 -19.69 7.10 5.09
CA LEU A 162 -21.06 7.60 5.13
C LEU A 162 -21.44 8.31 3.83
N ALA A 163 -20.57 9.13 3.28
CA ALA A 163 -20.90 9.84 2.05
C ALA A 163 -20.74 8.97 0.79
N PHE A 164 -19.97 7.87 0.82
CA PHE A 164 -20.12 6.77 -0.16
C PHE A 164 -21.52 6.14 -0.07
N GLN A 165 -21.98 5.79 1.13
CA GLN A 165 -23.32 5.18 1.32
C GLN A 165 -24.45 6.08 0.85
N ARG A 166 -24.37 7.40 1.09
CA ARG A 166 -25.37 8.37 0.61
C ARG A 166 -25.36 8.51 -0.91
N ALA A 167 -24.19 8.40 -1.55
CA ALA A 167 -24.07 8.48 -3.00
C ALA A 167 -24.49 7.17 -3.70
N CYS A 168 -24.45 6.04 -3.01
CA CYS A 168 -24.78 4.73 -3.57
C CYS A 168 -26.30 4.53 -3.69
N GLN A 169 -26.79 4.28 -4.90
CA GLN A 169 -28.20 4.00 -5.17
C GLN A 169 -28.39 2.54 -5.64
N PRO A 170 -29.58 1.94 -5.43
CA PRO A 170 -29.84 0.53 -5.81
C PRO A 170 -29.71 0.24 -7.31
N HIS A 171 -29.83 1.26 -8.16
CA HIS A 171 -29.79 1.14 -9.61
C HIS A 171 -28.37 1.23 -10.19
N HIS A 172 -27.36 1.51 -9.36
CA HIS A 172 -26.01 1.68 -9.86
C HIS A 172 -25.38 0.36 -10.34
N SER A 173 -24.69 0.45 -11.47
CA SER A 173 -23.90 -0.65 -12.03
C SER A 173 -22.62 -0.91 -11.23
N GLY A 174 -21.99 -2.07 -11.43
CA GLY A 174 -20.73 -2.40 -10.76
C GLY A 174 -19.59 -1.40 -11.05
N GLU A 175 -19.58 -0.82 -12.25
CA GLU A 175 -18.62 0.21 -12.67
C GLU A 175 -18.86 1.55 -11.95
N GLU A 176 -20.12 1.97 -11.84
CA GLU A 176 -20.51 3.19 -11.12
C GLU A 176 -20.17 3.06 -9.63
N ILE A 177 -20.46 1.91 -9.02
CA ILE A 177 -20.09 1.62 -7.63
C ILE A 177 -18.58 1.66 -7.44
N GLN A 178 -17.80 1.09 -8.37
CA GLN A 178 -16.34 1.17 -8.33
C GLN A 178 -15.85 2.62 -8.40
N THR A 179 -16.44 3.43 -9.27
CA THR A 179 -16.09 4.86 -9.42
C THR A 179 -16.39 5.64 -8.16
N LEU A 180 -17.58 5.44 -7.56
CA LEU A 180 -17.96 6.06 -6.29
C LEU A 180 -17.03 5.64 -5.15
N LEU A 181 -16.64 4.36 -5.10
CA LEU A 181 -15.71 3.85 -4.10
C LEU A 181 -14.33 4.52 -4.22
N ARG A 182 -13.82 4.65 -5.45
CA ARG A 182 -12.53 5.31 -5.72
C ARG A 182 -12.56 6.77 -5.33
N TYR A 183 -13.61 7.48 -5.73
CA TYR A 183 -13.74 8.91 -5.47
C TYR A 183 -13.92 9.22 -3.99
N HIS A 184 -14.83 8.49 -3.33
CA HIS A 184 -15.26 8.85 -1.99
C HIS A 184 -14.37 8.22 -0.90
N LEU A 185 -13.86 7.01 -1.12
CA LEU A 185 -13.13 6.24 -0.10
C LEU A 185 -11.61 6.26 -0.32
N LEU A 186 -11.14 6.05 -1.56
CA LEU A 186 -9.70 5.96 -1.85
C LEU A 186 -9.06 7.33 -2.03
N ALA A 187 -9.66 8.24 -2.81
CA ALA A 187 -9.02 9.52 -3.15
C ALA A 187 -8.66 10.39 -1.93
N PRO A 188 -9.49 10.50 -0.86
CA PRO A 188 -9.10 11.24 0.34
C PRO A 188 -7.89 10.63 1.05
N ARG A 189 -7.81 9.29 1.10
CA ARG A 189 -6.67 8.59 1.69
C ARG A 189 -5.41 8.71 0.86
N ASP A 190 -5.53 8.67 -0.46
CA ASP A 190 -4.39 8.88 -1.35
C ASP A 190 -3.81 10.30 -1.18
N ARG A 191 -4.66 11.31 -0.93
CA ARG A 191 -4.19 12.66 -0.57
C ARG A 191 -3.47 12.70 0.77
N GLU A 192 -3.98 12.00 1.79
CA GLU A 192 -3.31 11.89 3.09
C GLU A 192 -1.95 11.18 2.98
N ALA A 193 -1.91 10.09 2.21
CA ALA A 193 -0.69 9.37 1.89
C ALA A 193 0.33 10.29 1.20
N GLN A 194 -0.11 11.05 0.20
CA GLN A 194 0.76 11.94 -0.54
C GLN A 194 1.30 13.07 0.33
N ARG A 195 0.45 13.69 1.18
CA ARG A 195 0.90 14.69 2.17
C ARG A 195 1.94 14.11 3.12
N LEU A 196 1.73 12.88 3.58
CA LEU A 196 2.67 12.18 4.47
C LEU A 196 4.00 11.94 3.76
N ILE A 197 3.98 11.44 2.52
CA ILE A 197 5.17 11.21 1.71
C ILE A 197 5.90 12.52 1.47
N THR A 198 5.23 13.57 0.99
CA THR A 198 5.87 14.87 0.72
C THR A 198 6.54 15.44 1.96
N ARG A 199 5.83 15.44 3.11
CA ARG A 199 6.39 15.94 4.37
C ARG A 199 7.62 15.14 4.77
N MET A 200 7.51 13.81 4.81
CA MET A 200 8.60 12.96 5.26
C MET A 200 9.77 12.96 4.28
N SER A 201 9.54 13.03 2.99
CA SER A 201 10.59 13.18 1.98
C SER A 201 11.32 14.52 2.13
N GLY A 202 10.59 15.61 2.37
CA GLY A 202 11.19 16.92 2.64
C GLY A 202 12.08 16.91 3.90
N GLU A 203 11.60 16.33 5.00
CA GLU A 203 12.39 16.12 6.21
C GLU A 203 13.64 15.24 5.93
N THR A 204 13.57 14.29 4.99
CA THR A 204 14.71 13.42 4.63
C THR A 204 15.74 14.20 3.84
N ALA A 205 15.29 14.96 2.84
CA ALA A 205 16.16 15.78 2.00
C ALA A 205 16.95 16.79 2.83
N ILE A 206 16.33 17.40 3.84
CA ILE A 206 17.04 18.31 4.76
C ILE A 206 18.13 17.58 5.54
N MET A 207 17.84 16.39 6.06
CA MET A 207 18.83 15.61 6.81
C MET A 207 20.00 15.14 5.93
N VAL A 208 19.69 14.73 4.69
CA VAL A 208 20.67 14.35 3.67
C VAL A 208 21.58 15.53 3.33
N ALA A 209 20.99 16.70 3.08
CA ALA A 209 21.73 17.90 2.69
C ALA A 209 22.71 18.40 3.76
N VAL A 210 22.43 18.10 5.03
CA VAL A 210 23.32 18.42 6.16
C VAL A 210 24.36 17.32 6.39
N SER A 211 24.24 16.16 5.73
CA SER A 211 25.13 15.02 5.93
C SER A 211 26.43 15.14 5.13
N PRO A 212 27.61 15.15 5.78
CA PRO A 212 28.90 15.14 5.09
C PRO A 212 29.38 13.73 4.73
N LEU A 213 28.69 12.67 5.18
CA LEU A 213 29.09 11.28 4.98
C LEU A 213 28.08 10.55 4.08
N THR A 214 28.55 10.05 2.93
CA THR A 214 27.73 9.32 1.94
C THR A 214 27.14 8.03 2.50
N LEU A 215 27.93 7.23 3.22
CA LEU A 215 27.44 5.99 3.85
C LEU A 215 26.36 6.25 4.91
N VAL A 216 26.55 7.30 5.72
CA VAL A 216 25.59 7.67 6.76
C VAL A 216 24.32 8.20 6.12
N ASP A 217 24.44 8.99 5.05
CA ASP A 217 23.28 9.49 4.31
C ASP A 217 22.45 8.36 3.69
N MET A 218 23.09 7.43 2.98
CA MET A 218 22.41 6.25 2.44
C MET A 218 21.70 5.44 3.52
N ALA A 219 22.34 5.24 4.68
CA ALA A 219 21.72 4.55 5.83
C ALA A 219 20.54 5.34 6.42
N LEU A 220 20.63 6.66 6.44
CA LEU A 220 19.61 7.55 6.96
C LEU A 220 18.36 7.56 6.07
N VAL A 221 18.56 7.65 4.75
CA VAL A 221 17.48 7.52 3.76
C VAL A 221 16.85 6.13 3.84
N ALA A 222 17.65 5.05 4.04
CA ALA A 222 17.15 3.69 4.26
C ALA A 222 16.18 3.66 5.44
N TRP A 223 16.66 4.10 6.60
CA TRP A 223 15.86 4.11 7.82
C TRP A 223 14.57 4.91 7.64
N ARG A 224 14.68 6.13 7.10
CA ARG A 224 13.54 7.05 6.98
C ARG A 224 12.50 6.54 5.99
N SER A 225 12.93 5.92 4.89
CA SER A 225 11.99 5.28 3.95
C SER A 225 11.23 4.12 4.60
N LEU A 226 11.87 3.33 5.47
CA LEU A 226 11.20 2.27 6.22
C LEU A 226 10.17 2.82 7.20
N ALA A 227 10.53 3.87 7.94
CA ALA A 227 9.61 4.56 8.83
C ALA A 227 8.41 5.17 8.06
N MET A 228 8.65 5.64 6.83
CA MET A 228 7.60 6.16 5.95
C MET A 228 6.60 5.07 5.59
N VAL A 229 7.09 3.91 5.12
CA VAL A 229 6.23 2.80 4.71
C VAL A 229 5.43 2.25 5.89
N ASP A 230 6.01 2.20 7.09
CA ASP A 230 5.29 1.76 8.31
C ASP A 230 4.18 2.75 8.71
N ARG A 231 4.38 4.06 8.50
CA ARG A 231 3.31 5.06 8.68
C ARG A 231 2.25 4.96 7.58
N LEU A 232 2.66 4.75 6.34
CA LEU A 232 1.77 4.56 5.21
C LEU A 232 0.89 3.32 5.39
N SER A 233 1.46 2.23 5.91
CA SER A 233 0.69 1.01 6.14
C SER A 233 -0.39 1.21 7.21
N ARG A 234 -0.06 1.93 8.30
CA ARG A 234 -1.04 2.30 9.32
C ARG A 234 -2.20 3.11 8.73
N LEU A 235 -1.92 4.03 7.81
CA LEU A 235 -2.94 4.83 7.13
C LEU A 235 -3.94 3.96 6.34
N TYR A 236 -3.45 2.89 5.69
CA TYR A 236 -4.28 1.96 4.94
C TYR A 236 -4.84 0.80 5.80
N GLY A 237 -4.66 0.80 7.12
CA GLY A 237 -5.09 -0.30 8.00
C GLY A 237 -4.28 -1.59 7.84
N LEU A 238 -3.12 -1.51 7.19
CA LEU A 238 -2.21 -2.60 6.95
C LEU A 238 -1.24 -2.73 8.12
N GLU A 239 -1.41 -3.79 8.91
CA GLU A 239 -0.40 -4.19 9.88
C GLU A 239 0.74 -4.92 9.18
N LEU A 240 1.90 -4.26 9.04
CA LEU A 240 3.11 -4.93 8.56
C LEU A 240 3.59 -5.96 9.60
N GLY A 241 3.48 -7.24 9.26
CA GLY A 241 4.13 -8.35 9.97
C GLY A 241 5.66 -8.28 9.91
N TYR A 242 6.35 -9.06 10.76
CA TYR A 242 7.80 -8.99 10.91
C TYR A 242 8.54 -9.38 9.61
N ALA A 243 8.06 -10.40 8.89
CA ALA A 243 8.63 -10.82 7.61
C ALA A 243 8.39 -9.78 6.52
N SER A 244 7.24 -9.09 6.52
CA SER A 244 7.00 -7.99 5.58
C SER A 244 7.96 -6.83 5.82
N ARG A 245 8.24 -6.49 7.08
CA ARG A 245 9.25 -5.47 7.45
C ARG A 245 10.65 -5.89 7.01
N LEU A 246 11.05 -7.14 7.26
CA LEU A 246 12.36 -7.64 6.86
C LEU A 246 12.52 -7.73 5.34
N ARG A 247 11.46 -8.13 4.63
CA ARG A 247 11.44 -8.18 3.17
C ARG A 247 11.58 -6.77 2.59
N LEU A 248 10.82 -5.81 3.12
CA LEU A 248 10.91 -4.41 2.75
C LEU A 248 12.32 -3.85 3.02
N PHE A 249 12.88 -4.09 4.19
CA PHE A 249 14.26 -3.72 4.54
C PHE A 249 15.27 -4.24 3.51
N ARG A 250 15.17 -5.52 3.14
CA ARG A 250 16.04 -6.12 2.12
C ARG A 250 15.90 -5.43 0.76
N HIS A 251 14.69 -5.03 0.36
CA HIS A 251 14.45 -4.33 -0.91
C HIS A 251 15.01 -2.90 -0.88
N VAL A 252 14.78 -2.16 0.19
CA VAL A 252 15.33 -0.81 0.39
C VAL A 252 16.86 -0.85 0.33
N LEU A 253 17.49 -1.78 1.05
CA LEU A 253 18.94 -1.95 1.01
C LEU A 253 19.46 -2.32 -0.38
N HIS A 254 18.75 -3.17 -1.13
CA HIS A 254 19.16 -3.55 -2.47
C HIS A 254 19.12 -2.36 -3.43
N ASN A 255 18.04 -1.59 -3.41
CA ASN A 255 17.86 -0.43 -4.28
C ASN A 255 18.90 0.66 -3.94
N MET A 256 19.24 0.82 -2.66
CA MET A 256 20.28 1.76 -2.22
C MET A 256 21.69 1.29 -2.55
N ALA A 257 21.98 0.01 -2.36
CA ALA A 257 23.27 -0.55 -2.78
C ALA A 257 23.46 -0.43 -4.29
N PHE A 258 22.39 -0.63 -5.08
CA PHE A 258 22.42 -0.41 -6.52
C PHE A 258 22.70 1.06 -6.85
N ALA A 259 21.99 2.01 -6.22
CA ALA A 259 22.23 3.43 -6.41
C ALA A 259 23.66 3.85 -6.04
N GLY A 260 24.16 3.43 -4.87
CA GLY A 260 25.52 3.74 -4.43
C GLY A 260 26.60 3.04 -5.26
N ALA A 261 26.36 1.82 -5.75
CA ALA A 261 27.28 1.16 -6.68
C ALA A 261 27.34 1.87 -8.03
N SER A 262 26.21 2.40 -8.53
CA SER A 262 26.17 3.20 -9.75
C SER A 262 26.91 4.54 -9.62
N GLU A 263 26.81 5.19 -8.45
CA GLU A 263 27.57 6.40 -8.14
C GLU A 263 29.08 6.13 -8.17
N LEU A 264 29.55 5.11 -7.42
CA LEU A 264 30.97 4.72 -7.42
C LEU A 264 31.49 4.32 -8.80
N ALA A 265 30.67 3.63 -9.61
CA ALA A 265 31.04 3.26 -10.96
C ALA A 265 31.18 4.49 -11.88
N THR A 266 30.34 5.51 -11.67
CA THR A 266 30.38 6.76 -12.43
C THR A 266 31.61 7.57 -12.06
N ASP A 267 31.93 7.70 -10.76
CA ASP A 267 33.13 8.41 -10.28
C ASP A 267 34.41 7.75 -10.80
N ALA A 268 34.52 6.43 -10.70
CA ALA A 268 35.67 5.70 -11.24
C ALA A 268 35.81 5.87 -12.75
N SER A 269 34.69 5.89 -13.49
CA SER A 269 34.71 6.12 -14.93
C SER A 269 35.19 7.54 -15.27
N MET A 270 34.73 8.55 -14.52
CA MET A 270 35.16 9.94 -14.69
C MET A 270 36.65 10.11 -14.38
N ASP A 271 37.15 9.50 -13.30
CA ASP A 271 38.57 9.56 -12.92
C ASP A 271 39.46 8.94 -14.00
N MET A 272 39.06 7.78 -14.54
CA MET A 272 39.80 7.12 -15.63
C MET A 272 39.82 7.96 -16.91
N LEU A 273 38.67 8.54 -17.29
CA LEU A 273 38.57 9.43 -18.45
C LEU A 273 39.39 10.71 -18.27
N SER A 274 39.38 11.28 -17.06
CA SER A 274 40.19 12.44 -16.71
C SER A 274 41.69 12.13 -16.80
N LEU A 275 42.12 10.94 -16.35
CA LEU A 275 43.51 10.49 -16.46
C LEU A 275 43.96 10.34 -17.92
N ASP A 276 43.14 9.74 -18.79
CA ASP A 276 43.49 9.56 -20.21
C ASP A 276 43.56 10.90 -20.96
N LEU A 277 42.67 11.85 -20.63
CA LEU A 277 42.71 13.21 -21.18
C LEU A 277 43.94 14.00 -20.70
N ALA A 278 44.27 13.92 -19.41
CA ALA A 278 45.47 14.56 -18.88
C ALA A 278 46.75 13.95 -19.47
N GLY A 279 46.78 12.63 -19.69
CA GLY A 279 47.90 11.94 -20.33
C GLY A 279 48.07 12.26 -21.82
N ARG A 280 47.02 12.69 -22.52
CA ARG A 280 47.07 13.07 -23.95
C ARG A 280 47.38 14.55 -24.20
N LEU A 281 47.26 15.40 -23.18
CA LEU A 281 47.53 16.84 -23.25
C LEU A 281 48.92 17.24 -22.70
N SER A 282 49.65 16.29 -22.13
CA SER A 282 51.06 16.43 -21.72
C SER A 282 52.01 15.90 -22.79
#